data_AF-A0A6P1T083-F1
#
_entry.id   AF-A0A6P1T083-F1
#
_cell.length_a   1.000
_cell.length_b   1.000
_cell.length_c   1.000
_cell.angle_alpha   90.00
_cell.angle_beta   90.00
_cell.angle_gamma   90.00
#
_symmetry.space_group_name_H-M   'P 1'
#
loop_
_entity.id
_entity.type
_entity.pdbx_description
1 polymer ?
#
loop_
_entity_poly.entity_id
_entity_poly.type
_entity_poly.pdbx_seq_one_letter_code
_entity_poly.pdbx_strand_id
1 'polypeptide(L)'
;MKFTVAAVVMMAFAAPAFADAHEDIDDETVGKIMAMLEEMKCQMDPDDIEVEDEGYELDDVICEGGNQFDIELDAELNEVGRRAE
;
A
#
# COMPACT_ATOMS: atom_id res chain seq x y z
N MET A 1 17.46 -28.95 -23.99
CA MET A 1 17.23 -27.62 -24.59
C MET A 1 16.97 -26.64 -23.46
N LYS A 2 17.75 -25.56 -23.41
CA LYS A 2 17.59 -24.46 -22.45
C LYS A 2 16.44 -23.59 -22.96
N PHE A 3 15.32 -23.55 -22.25
CA PHE A 3 14.22 -22.64 -22.58
C PHE A 3 14.37 -21.41 -21.69
N THR A 4 14.99 -20.38 -22.25
CA THR A 4 15.02 -19.03 -21.70
C THR A 4 13.61 -18.46 -21.81
N VAL A 5 12.88 -18.34 -20.70
CA VAL A 5 11.61 -17.63 -20.67
C VAL A 5 11.92 -16.19 -20.31
N ALA A 6 11.88 -15.31 -21.30
CA ALA A 6 11.88 -13.87 -21.11
C ALA A 6 10.52 -13.47 -20.52
N ALA A 7 10.50 -13.05 -19.26
CA ALA A 7 9.33 -12.48 -18.63
C ALA A 7 9.11 -11.07 -19.20
N VAL A 8 8.05 -10.92 -20.01
CA VAL A 8 7.54 -9.62 -20.45
C VAL A 8 6.73 -9.06 -19.28
N VAL A 9 7.28 -8.08 -18.57
CA VAL A 9 6.52 -7.25 -17.63
C VAL A 9 5.65 -6.31 -18.46
N MET A 10 4.38 -6.69 -18.66
CA MET A 10 3.37 -5.79 -19.19
C MET A 10 3.03 -4.78 -18.10
N MET A 11 3.58 -3.57 -18.22
CA MET A 11 3.07 -2.39 -17.52
C MET A 11 1.70 -2.05 -18.11
N ALA A 12 0.66 -2.67 -17.57
CA ALA A 12 -0.69 -2.18 -17.70
C ALA A 12 -0.98 -1.35 -16.44
N PHE A 13 -0.69 -0.05 -16.49
CA PHE A 13 -1.37 0.91 -15.61
C PHE A 13 -2.83 0.98 -16.07
N ALA A 14 -3.62 -0.02 -15.69
CA ALA A 14 -5.04 0.12 -15.57
C ALA A 14 -5.26 0.87 -14.26
N ALA A 15 -5.43 2.19 -14.30
CA ALA A 15 -6.00 2.92 -13.18
C ALA A 15 -7.43 2.38 -12.98
N PRO A 16 -7.72 1.65 -11.89
CA PRO A 16 -9.04 1.11 -11.65
C PRO A 16 -9.94 2.22 -11.12
N ALA A 17 -11.22 2.11 -11.45
CA ALA A 17 -12.28 2.97 -11.00
C ALA A 17 -12.34 3.01 -9.46
N PHE A 18 -12.38 4.22 -8.91
CA PHE A 18 -12.72 4.52 -7.51
C PHE A 18 -14.03 3.80 -7.16
N ALA A 19 -13.93 2.70 -6.44
CA ALA A 19 -15.08 2.05 -5.83
C ALA A 19 -15.19 2.62 -4.41
N ASP A 20 -16.31 3.27 -4.12
CA ASP A 20 -16.72 3.80 -2.81
C ASP A 20 -16.71 2.73 -1.70
N ALA A 21 -15.53 2.31 -1.24
CA ALA A 21 -15.34 1.36 -0.13
C ALA A 21 -14.59 1.97 1.07
N HIS A 22 -14.27 3.26 1.02
CA HIS A 22 -13.61 4.01 2.11
C HIS A 22 -14.62 4.84 2.91
N GLU A 23 -15.65 4.22 3.50
CA GLU A 23 -16.69 4.97 4.21
C GLU A 23 -16.16 5.81 5.40
N ASP A 24 -14.95 5.51 5.91
CA ASP A 24 -14.33 6.16 7.08
C ASP A 24 -13.03 6.96 6.79
N ILE A 25 -12.49 6.92 5.57
CA ILE A 25 -11.27 7.66 5.17
C ILE A 25 -11.49 8.35 3.82
N ASP A 26 -11.05 9.59 3.67
CA ASP A 26 -11.24 10.31 2.41
C ASP A 26 -10.25 9.85 1.32
N ASP A 27 -10.71 9.85 0.07
CA ASP A 27 -9.93 9.40 -1.10
C ASP A 27 -8.60 10.17 -1.28
N GLU A 28 -8.51 11.42 -0.82
CA GLU A 28 -7.27 12.19 -0.89
C GLU A 28 -6.23 11.62 0.07
N THR A 29 -6.64 11.25 1.28
CA THR A 29 -5.78 10.60 2.27
C THR A 29 -5.33 9.23 1.81
N VAL A 30 -6.22 8.40 1.28
CA VAL A 30 -5.87 7.10 0.67
C VAL A 30 -4.84 7.30 -0.45
N GLY A 31 -5.07 8.26 -1.34
CA GLY A 31 -4.15 8.57 -2.43
C GLY A 31 -2.75 8.96 -1.95
N LYS A 32 -2.65 9.71 -0.84
CA LYS A 32 -1.36 10.08 -0.23
C LYS A 32 -0.63 8.87 0.34
N ILE A 33 -1.35 8.00 1.06
CA ILE A 33 -0.81 6.76 1.63
C ILE A 33 -0.27 5.87 0.50
N MET A 34 -1.06 5.65 -0.54
CA MET A 34 -0.65 4.80 -1.67
C MET A 34 0.56 5.36 -2.43
N ALA A 35 0.64 6.69 -2.60
CA ALA A 35 1.80 7.34 -3.21
C ALA A 35 3.07 7.18 -2.32
N MET A 36 2.92 7.33 -1.01
CA MET A 36 4.01 7.09 -0.05
C MET A 36 4.52 5.64 -0.12
N LEU A 37 3.62 4.66 -0.16
CA LEU A 37 3.97 3.25 -0.32
C LEU A 37 4.73 3.01 -1.65
N GLU A 38 4.29 3.61 -2.75
CA GLU A 38 4.97 3.51 -4.05
C GLU A 38 6.40 4.08 -3.98
N GLU A 39 6.61 5.24 -3.34
CA GLU A 39 7.93 5.84 -3.12
C GLU A 39 8.85 4.93 -2.29
N MET A 40 8.29 4.20 -1.33
CA MET A 40 8.99 3.18 -0.52
C MET A 40 9.19 1.85 -1.25
N LYS A 41 8.68 1.70 -2.48
CA LYS A 41 8.61 0.44 -3.22
C LYS A 41 7.85 -0.66 -2.46
N CYS A 42 6.76 -0.26 -1.81
CA CYS A 42 5.82 -1.14 -1.15
C CYS A 42 4.49 -1.17 -1.89
N GLN A 43 3.71 -2.21 -1.64
CA GLN A 43 2.39 -2.45 -2.21
C GLN A 43 1.46 -2.96 -1.11
N MET A 44 0.18 -2.60 -1.21
CA MET A 44 -0.88 -2.93 -0.24
C MET A 44 -2.23 -2.79 -0.95
N ASP A 45 -3.29 -3.45 -0.46
CA ASP A 45 -4.65 -3.13 -0.88
C ASP A 45 -5.12 -1.86 -0.13
N PRO A 46 -5.70 -0.85 -0.79
CA PRO A 46 -6.25 0.30 -0.07
C PRO A 46 -7.37 -0.07 0.93
N ASP A 47 -8.03 -1.24 0.76
CA ASP A 47 -9.00 -1.75 1.74
C ASP A 47 -8.35 -2.20 3.06
N ASP A 48 -7.01 -2.36 3.10
CA ASP A 48 -6.23 -2.74 4.28
C ASP A 48 -5.76 -1.49 5.10
N ILE A 49 -6.36 -0.32 4.84
CA ILE A 49 -6.15 0.88 5.67
C ILE A 49 -7.18 0.88 6.81
N GLU A 50 -6.72 0.74 8.04
CA GLU A 50 -7.57 0.88 9.23
C GLU A 50 -7.44 2.31 9.81
N VAL A 51 -8.56 2.94 10.14
CA VAL A 51 -8.59 4.24 10.80
C VAL A 51 -8.56 4.04 12.31
N GLU A 52 -7.53 4.59 12.96
CA GLU A 52 -7.39 4.56 14.41
C GLU A 52 -7.69 5.93 15.05
N ASP A 53 -7.79 5.97 16.39
CA ASP A 53 -8.06 7.19 17.15
C ASP A 53 -6.98 8.29 16.94
N GLU A 54 -5.73 7.89 16.68
CA GLU A 54 -4.56 8.81 16.56
C GLU A 54 -3.91 8.81 15.16
N GLY A 55 -4.49 8.13 14.18
CA GLY A 55 -3.94 8.04 12.83
C GLY A 55 -4.48 6.86 12.02
N TYR A 56 -3.57 6.08 11.43
CA TYR A 56 -3.91 4.99 10.52
C TYR A 56 -3.00 3.79 10.75
N GLU A 57 -3.54 2.59 10.66
CA GLU A 57 -2.78 1.35 10.55
C GLU A 57 -2.85 0.88 9.09
N LEU A 58 -1.68 0.55 8.54
CA LEU A 58 -1.55 -0.03 7.20
C LEU A 58 -1.21 -1.50 7.36
N ASP A 59 -2.18 -2.36 7.14
CA ASP A 59 -1.99 -3.81 7.25
C ASP A 59 -1.46 -4.40 5.94
N ASP A 60 -0.83 -5.57 6.03
CA ASP A 60 -0.42 -6.36 4.87
C ASP A 60 0.53 -5.63 3.89
N VAL A 61 1.31 -4.63 4.33
CA VAL A 61 2.23 -3.86 3.47
C VAL A 61 3.40 -4.73 3.01
N ILE A 62 3.47 -5.02 1.70
CA ILE A 62 4.54 -5.83 1.10
C ILE A 62 5.57 -4.91 0.44
N CYS A 63 6.79 -4.88 0.97
CA CYS A 63 7.89 -4.06 0.44
C CYS A 63 8.91 -4.85 -0.41
N GLU A 64 9.83 -4.15 -1.07
CA GLU A 64 10.96 -4.74 -1.80
C GLU A 64 11.66 -5.84 -0.96
N GLY A 65 11.73 -7.05 -1.52
CA GLY A 65 12.20 -8.25 -0.80
C GLY A 65 11.09 -9.21 -0.39
N GLY A 66 9.82 -8.80 -0.52
CA GLY A 66 8.65 -9.65 -0.30
C GLY A 66 8.32 -9.88 1.17
N ASN A 67 8.86 -9.06 2.07
CA ASN A 67 8.48 -9.08 3.48
C ASN A 67 7.20 -8.26 3.66
N GLN A 68 6.33 -8.75 4.53
CA GLN A 68 5.08 -8.12 4.93
C GLN A 68 5.26 -7.38 6.24
N PHE A 69 4.61 -6.23 6.38
CA PHE A 69 4.72 -5.37 7.54
C PHE A 69 3.37 -4.72 7.85
N ASP A 70 3.18 -4.43 9.13
CA ASP A 70 2.18 -3.48 9.61
C ASP A 70 2.90 -2.15 9.82
N ILE A 71 2.34 -1.07 9.29
CA ILE A 71 2.90 0.28 9.41
C ILE A 71 1.89 1.18 10.10
N GLU A 72 2.26 1.74 11.24
CA GLU A 72 1.47 2.72 11.97
C GLU A 72 1.83 4.13 11.49
N LEU A 73 0.82 4.91 11.12
CA LEU A 73 0.93 6.32 10.75
C LEU A 73 0.24 7.20 11.78
N ASP A 74 0.82 8.36 12.08
CA ASP A 74 0.09 9.42 12.78
C ASP A 74 -0.92 10.14 11.84
N ALA A 75 -1.75 11.02 12.41
CA ALA A 75 -2.73 11.81 11.67
C ALA A 75 -2.11 12.77 10.61
N GLU A 76 -0.80 13.01 10.65
CA GLU A 76 -0.07 13.78 9.65
C GLU A 76 0.60 12.88 8.57
N LEU A 77 0.29 11.57 8.59
CA LEU A 77 0.83 10.53 7.70
C LEU A 77 2.33 10.28 7.87
N ASN A 78 2.90 10.55 9.05
CA ASN A 78 4.26 10.14 9.37
C ASN A 78 4.25 8.70 9.91
N GLU A 79 5.19 7.88 9.44
CA GLU A 79 5.45 6.56 10.04
C GLU A 79 5.93 6.73 11.50
N VAL A 80 5.13 6.20 12.42
CA VAL A 80 5.43 6.18 13.87
C VAL A 80 5.74 4.77 14.38
N GLY A 81 5.37 3.74 13.62
CA GLY A 81 5.60 2.34 13.97
C GLY A 81 5.74 1.45 12.73
N ARG A 82 6.53 0.39 12.86
CA ARG A 82 6.66 -0.67 11.85
C ARG A 82 6.93 -2.01 12.51
N ARG A 83 6.10 -3.01 12.21
CA ARG A 83 6.22 -4.37 12.69
C ARG A 83 6.27 -5.34 11.51
N ALA A 84 7.10 -6.37 11.59
CA ALA A 84 7.05 -7.46 10.60
C ALA A 84 6.01 -8.50 11.04
N GLU A 85 5.24 -9.01 10.08
CA GLU A 85 4.29 -10.11 10.28
C GLU A 85 4.93 -11.50 10.18
#